data_AF-A0AAN8Z3G6-F1
#
_entry.id   AF-A0AAN8Z3G6-F1
#
_cell.length_a   1.000
_cell.length_b   1.000
_cell.length_c   1.000
_cell.angle_alpha   90.00
_cell.angle_beta   90.00
_cell.angle_gamma   90.00
#
_symmetry.space_group_name_H-M   'P 1'
#
loop_
_entity.id
_entity.type
_entity.pdbx_description
1 polymer ?
#
loop_
_entity_poly.entity_id
_entity_poly.type
_entity_poly.pdbx_seq_one_letter_code
_entity_poly.pdbx_strand_id
1 'polypeptide(L)' 'MPLGLILGLARTFRRKRTSSLDILSSKRAPRNYYKGKNCKPTGFHTRKGGYVVVNEKLPNYVVPDLTDFK' A
#
# COMPACT_ATOMS: atom_id res chain seq x y z
N MET A 1 0.68 -45.14 7.87
CA MET A 1 0.86 -43.90 8.66
C MET A 1 2.12 -43.07 8.33
N PRO A 2 3.32 -43.63 8.05
CA PRO A 2 4.51 -42.80 7.80
C PRO A 2 4.51 -42.10 6.43
N LEU A 3 3.98 -42.76 5.39
CA LEU A 3 3.93 -42.23 4.03
C LEU A 3 3.09 -40.95 3.90
N GLY A 4 1.95 -40.88 4.62
CA GLY A 4 1.10 -39.69 4.65
C GLY A 4 1.77 -38.48 5.30
N LEU A 5 2.61 -38.72 6.31
CA LEU A 5 3.42 -37.70 6.98
C LEU A 5 4.52 -37.17 6.07
N ILE A 6 5.24 -38.06 5.38
CA ILE A 6 6.28 -37.71 4.40
C ILE A 6 5.68 -36.92 3.23
N LEU A 7 4.54 -37.37 2.68
CA LEU A 7 3.84 -36.66 1.60
C LEU A 7 3.22 -35.34 2.06
N GLY A 8 2.84 -35.20 3.33
CA GLY A 8 2.40 -33.94 3.92
C GLY A 8 3.53 -32.92 3.97
N LEU A 9 4.68 -33.31 4.53
CA LEU A 9 5.88 -32.48 4.61
C LEU A 9 6.42 -32.12 3.22
N ALA A 10 6.49 -33.06 2.27
CA ALA A 10 6.92 -32.79 0.91
C ALA A 10 6.02 -31.75 0.19
N ARG A 11 4.72 -31.68 0.54
CA ARG A 11 3.78 -30.70 -0.02
C ARG A 11 3.93 -29.31 0.60
N THR A 12 4.28 -29.18 1.87
CA THR A 12 4.49 -27.87 2.51
C THR A 12 5.74 -27.15 2.00
N PHE A 13 6.77 -27.90 1.59
CA PHE A 13 7.97 -27.35 0.95
C PHE A 13 7.76 -26.97 -0.53
N ARG A 14 6.58 -27.20 -1.12
CA ARG A 14 6.31 -26.82 -2.50
C ARG A 14 6.17 -25.31 -2.60
N ARG A 15 7.04 -24.67 -3.40
CA ARG A 15 6.94 -23.25 -3.73
C ARG A 15 5.54 -22.95 -4.30
N LYS A 16 4.83 -21.99 -3.69
CA LYS A 16 3.53 -21.54 -4.21
C LYS A 16 3.69 -21.00 -5.63
N ARG A 17 2.68 -21.21 -6.49
CA ARG A 17 2.69 -20.61 -7.84
C ARG A 17 2.69 -19.10 -7.69
N THR A 18 3.39 -18.40 -8.56
CA THR A 18 3.43 -16.93 -8.56
C THR A 18 2.03 -16.31 -8.65
N SER A 19 1.12 -16.95 -9.39
CA SER A 19 -0.27 -16.50 -9.53
C SER A 19 -1.14 -16.63 -8.27
N SER A 20 -0.72 -17.46 -7.30
CA SER A 20 -1.40 -17.60 -6.01
C SER A 20 -0.79 -16.71 -4.92
N LEU A 21 0.20 -15.88 -5.26
CA LEU A 21 0.77 -14.92 -4.32
C LEU A 21 -0.07 -13.65 -4.33
N ASP A 22 -0.36 -13.13 -3.15
CA ASP A 22 -1.02 -11.84 -3.01
C ASP A 22 -0.15 -10.73 -3.62
N ILE A 23 -0.83 -9.72 -4.16
CA ILE A 23 -0.17 -8.51 -4.65
C ILE A 23 0.58 -7.84 -3.49
N LEU A 24 1.87 -7.55 -3.71
CA LEU A 24 2.68 -6.83 -2.75
C LEU A 24 2.10 -5.43 -2.48
N SER A 25 2.10 -5.06 -1.21
CA SER A 25 1.74 -3.73 -0.75
C SER A 25 2.90 -3.14 0.05
N SER A 26 2.90 -1.82 0.22
CA SER A 26 3.92 -1.10 0.99
C SER A 26 4.15 -1.64 2.41
N LYS A 27 3.18 -2.37 2.99
CA LYS A 27 3.28 -2.95 4.33
C LYS A 27 3.77 -4.41 4.37
N ARG A 28 3.78 -5.10 3.23
CA ARG A 28 4.09 -6.55 3.13
C ARG A 28 5.47 -6.84 2.55
N ALA A 29 6.13 -5.83 2.02
CA ALA A 29 7.37 -5.94 1.25
C ALA A 29 8.59 -5.54 2.11
N PRO A 30 9.82 -5.93 1.72
CA PRO A 30 11.04 -5.57 2.44
C PRO A 30 11.32 -4.06 2.41
N ARG A 31 12.30 -3.64 3.23
CA ARG A 31 12.79 -2.26 3.27
C ARG A 31 13.17 -1.78 1.85
N ASN A 32 12.84 -0.53 1.54
CA ASN A 32 13.01 0.11 0.22
C ASN A 32 11.99 -0.29 -0.87
N TYR A 33 10.98 -1.11 -0.57
CA TYR A 33 9.84 -1.28 -1.48
C TYR A 33 8.85 -0.11 -1.33
N TYR A 34 8.86 0.81 -2.30
CA TYR A 34 7.94 1.94 -2.34
C TYR A 34 6.77 1.67 -3.29
N LYS A 35 5.55 1.65 -2.75
CA LYS A 35 4.32 1.53 -3.53
C LYS A 35 3.24 2.46 -3.00
N GLY A 36 2.83 3.40 -3.85
CA GLY A 36 1.76 4.37 -3.56
C GLY A 36 0.36 3.77 -3.60
N LYS A 37 -0.63 4.60 -3.27
CA LYS A 37 -2.07 4.28 -3.28
C LYS A 37 -2.86 5.09 -4.29
N ASN A 38 -2.20 5.57 -5.36
CA ASN A 38 -2.81 6.46 -6.36
C ASN A 38 -3.44 7.75 -5.79
N CYS A 39 -3.02 8.18 -4.60
CA CYS A 39 -3.40 9.50 -4.10
C CYS A 39 -2.86 10.58 -5.03
N LYS A 40 -3.66 11.63 -5.27
CA LYS A 40 -3.25 12.76 -6.11
C LYS A 40 -2.12 13.53 -5.43
N PRO A 41 -1.14 14.05 -6.18
CA PRO A 41 -0.01 14.75 -5.60
C PRO A 41 -0.41 16.15 -5.11
N THR A 42 0.04 16.53 -3.92
CA THR A 42 -0.19 17.86 -3.31
C THR A 42 0.92 18.88 -3.65
N GLY A 43 1.97 18.43 -4.32
CA GLY A 43 3.19 19.21 -4.53
C GLY A 43 4.21 18.49 -5.41
N PHE A 44 5.50 18.68 -5.16
CA PHE A 44 6.58 18.05 -5.90
C PHE A 44 7.82 17.75 -5.02
N HIS A 45 8.64 16.78 -5.45
CA HIS A 45 9.92 16.48 -4.83
C HIS A 45 11.01 17.46 -5.30
N THR A 46 11.83 17.92 -4.37
CA THR A 46 12.98 18.78 -4.65
C THR A 46 14.20 17.96 -5.07
N ARG A 47 15.18 18.64 -5.71
CA ARG A 47 16.46 18.02 -6.10
C ARG A 47 17.21 17.36 -4.93
N LYS A 48 17.04 17.87 -3.70
CA LYS A 48 17.72 17.38 -2.49
C LYS A 48 16.84 16.42 -1.66
N GLY A 49 15.81 15.84 -2.24
CA GLY A 49 14.96 14.83 -1.58
C GLY A 49 13.91 15.37 -0.59
N GLY A 50 13.86 16.69 -0.37
CA GLY A 50 12.73 17.33 0.32
C GLY A 50 11.45 17.33 -0.53
N TYR A 51 10.32 17.72 0.06
CA TYR A 51 9.03 17.85 -0.62
C TYR A 51 8.46 19.25 -0.39
N VAL A 52 7.97 19.89 -1.46
CA VAL A 52 7.33 21.21 -1.41
C VAL A 52 5.86 21.06 -1.77
N VAL A 53 4.99 21.49 -0.86
CA VAL A 53 3.53 21.49 -1.02
C VAL A 53 3.09 22.75 -1.77
N VAL A 54 2.12 22.62 -2.67
CA VAL A 54 1.54 23.73 -3.43
C VAL A 54 0.09 23.92 -2.99
N ASN A 55 -0.23 25.07 -2.38
CA ASN A 55 -1.56 25.33 -1.81
C ASN A 55 -2.70 25.18 -2.82
N GLU A 56 -2.47 25.53 -4.09
CA GLU A 56 -3.46 25.39 -5.17
C GLU A 56 -3.83 23.92 -5.47
N LYS A 57 -2.94 22.98 -5.17
CA LYS A 57 -3.18 21.53 -5.36
C LYS A 57 -3.86 20.90 -4.16
N LEU A 58 -3.96 21.62 -3.05
CA LEU A 58 -4.63 21.12 -1.86
C LEU A 58 -6.15 21.20 -2.04
N PRO A 59 -6.88 20.13 -1.69
CA PRO A 59 -8.33 20.18 -1.70
C PRO A 59 -8.81 21.15 -0.61
N ASN A 60 -9.51 22.20 -1.02
CA ASN A 60 -10.14 23.16 -0.11
C ASN A 60 -11.62 22.84 -0.01
N TYR A 61 -12.04 22.32 1.15
CA TYR A 61 -13.44 22.05 1.43
C TYR A 61 -14.09 23.31 2.01
N VAL A 62 -15.05 23.87 1.29
CA VAL A 62 -15.90 24.94 1.82
C VAL A 62 -17.01 24.29 2.64
N VAL A 63 -16.74 24.14 3.94
CA VAL A 63 -17.71 23.57 4.88
C VAL A 63 -18.65 24.68 5.33
N PRO A 64 -19.98 24.53 5.15
CA PRO A 64 -20.93 25.54 5.59
C PRO A 64 -21.07 25.52 7.12
N ASP A 65 -21.46 26.66 7.69
CA ASP A 65 -21.92 26.72 9.07
C ASP A 65 -23.32 26.07 9.15
N LEU A 66 -23.49 25.16 10.10
CA LEU A 66 -24.71 24.40 10.34
C LEU A 66 -25.37 24.77 11.68
N THR A 67 -24.93 25.86 12.30
CA THR A 67 -25.53 26.36 13.54
C THR A 67 -27.04 26.62 13.31
N ASP A 68 -27.88 26.06 14.18
CA ASP A 68 -29.36 26.11 14.13
C ASP A 68 -30.04 25.53 12.87
N PHE A 69 -29.37 24.63 12.15
CA PHE A 69 -29.94 23.92 11.00
C PHE A 69 -31.04 22.93 11.45
N LYS A 70 -32.30 23.18 11.05
CA LYS A 70 -33.48 22.31 11.33
C LYS A 70 -33.77 21.34 10.19
#